data_AF-A0A952BLX7-F1
#
_entry.id   AF-A0A952BLX7-F1
#
_cell.length_a   1.000
_cell.length_b   1.000
_cell.length_c   1.000
_cell.angle_alpha   90.00
_cell.angle_beta   90.00
_cell.angle_gamma   90.00
#
_symmetry.space_group_name_H-M   'P 1'
#
loop_
_entity.id
_entity.type
_entity.pdbx_description
1 polymer ?
#
loop_
_entity_poly.entity_id
_entity_poly.type
_entity_poly.pdbx_seq_one_letter_code
_entity_poly.pdbx_strand_id
1 'polypeptide(L)'
;MIVSMMKLLSVNVSLPKEVSYQGKTVTTAIFKDPVPGRVMVRRLNIDGDDQADRRVHGVGFEMATYAYPVEHYAFWERELNRESFPYGQFGENLTVSGLREDTVRVGDIFRIGGALLQVTQPRVPCYKLAMRMAEEPDFPARFQASGRMGFYLRVLEEGEIGAGDAVELIESDEDSVTIADFIRVYLHDSHDPASLKRVLASRDLGDAWRVYLEKMLKKAEPVLGPSGWEGFREFVVDRKVAESKTITSFYLRPEDEKPLPAYLPGQFLTFRLSIPGHSSPVTRTYSLSDSPNHPEYYRVSIKRLPAPEDQPDIPP
;
A
#
# COMPACT_ATOMS: atom_id res chain seq x y z
N MET A 1 3.03 -35.39 -1.88
CA MET A 1 2.77 -34.04 -2.42
C MET A 1 3.88 -33.73 -3.41
N ILE A 2 3.54 -33.50 -4.68
CA ILE A 2 4.54 -33.07 -5.67
C ILE A 2 4.81 -31.59 -5.36
N VAL A 3 6.00 -31.25 -4.88
CA VAL A 3 6.43 -29.86 -4.81
C VAL A 3 6.50 -29.38 -6.25
N SER A 4 5.61 -28.46 -6.64
CA SER A 4 5.66 -27.88 -7.97
C SER A 4 6.99 -27.14 -8.12
N MET A 5 7.81 -27.56 -9.09
CA MET A 5 9.09 -26.91 -9.36
C MET A 5 8.87 -25.48 -9.86
N MET A 6 9.54 -24.51 -9.25
CA MET A 6 9.53 -23.12 -9.72
C MET A 6 10.31 -23.01 -11.04
N LYS A 7 9.78 -22.24 -12.01
CA LYS A 7 10.37 -22.14 -13.36
C LYS A 7 10.26 -20.73 -13.95
N LEU A 8 11.21 -20.41 -14.80
CA LEU A 8 11.15 -19.27 -15.71
C LEU A 8 10.47 -19.70 -17.02
N LEU A 9 9.31 -19.15 -17.33
CA LEU A 9 8.54 -19.50 -18.52
C LEU A 9 8.87 -18.62 -19.73
N SER A 10 9.22 -17.36 -19.47
CA SER A 10 9.56 -16.40 -20.51
C SER A 10 10.48 -15.32 -20.00
N VAL A 11 11.37 -14.86 -20.88
CA VAL A 11 12.08 -13.60 -20.71
C VAL A 11 11.53 -12.62 -21.74
N ASN A 12 11.08 -11.46 -21.28
CA ASN A 12 10.45 -10.45 -22.12
C ASN A 12 11.24 -9.15 -22.03
N VAL A 13 11.52 -8.53 -23.17
CA VAL A 13 12.29 -7.29 -23.24
C VAL A 13 11.63 -6.30 -24.19
N SER A 14 11.97 -5.02 -24.04
CA SER A 14 11.63 -3.98 -25.00
C SER A 14 12.63 -2.85 -24.92
N LEU A 15 13.12 -2.41 -26.07
CA LEU A 15 13.72 -1.08 -26.15
C LEU A 15 12.62 -0.01 -26.04
N PRO A 16 12.92 1.19 -25.51
CA PRO A 16 11.92 2.23 -25.37
C PRO A 16 11.37 2.66 -26.73
N LYS A 17 10.05 2.75 -26.84
CA LYS A 17 9.33 3.18 -28.04
C LYS A 17 8.51 4.42 -27.71
N GLU A 18 8.34 5.29 -28.69
CA GLU A 18 7.43 6.43 -28.58
C GLU A 18 6.00 5.99 -28.87
N VAL A 19 5.08 6.38 -27.98
CA VAL A 19 3.66 6.11 -28.14
C VAL A 19 2.85 7.35 -27.78
N SER A 20 1.72 7.53 -28.46
CA SER A 20 0.78 8.62 -28.14
C SER A 20 -0.13 8.20 -26.99
N TYR A 21 -0.16 8.98 -25.92
CA TYR A 21 -1.07 8.79 -24.80
C TYR A 21 -1.62 10.12 -24.32
N GLN A 22 -2.95 10.24 -24.30
CA GLN A 22 -3.66 11.47 -23.91
C GLN A 22 -3.15 12.73 -24.66
N GLY A 23 -2.82 12.58 -25.96
CA GLY A 23 -2.34 13.67 -26.80
C GLY A 23 -0.87 14.08 -26.57
N LYS A 24 -0.11 13.30 -25.79
CA LYS A 24 1.33 13.51 -25.57
C LYS A 24 2.14 12.31 -26.07
N THR A 25 3.32 12.58 -26.63
CA THR A 25 4.31 11.53 -26.92
C THR A 25 4.98 11.10 -25.62
N VAL A 26 4.94 9.80 -25.34
CA VAL A 26 5.57 9.18 -24.17
C VAL A 26 6.54 8.12 -24.65
N THR A 27 7.78 8.16 -24.16
CA THR A 27 8.78 7.11 -24.37
C THR A 27 8.63 6.04 -23.30
N THR A 28 8.40 4.78 -23.69
CA THR A 28 8.16 3.67 -22.75
C THR A 28 8.63 2.32 -23.27
N ALA A 29 9.05 1.45 -22.37
CA ALA A 29 9.45 0.06 -22.64
C ALA A 29 8.44 -0.96 -22.07
N ILE A 30 7.19 -0.53 -21.83
CA ILE A 30 6.14 -1.37 -21.24
C ILE A 30 5.62 -2.46 -22.19
N PHE A 31 5.81 -2.27 -23.50
CA PHE A 31 5.42 -3.22 -24.54
C PHE A 31 6.54 -4.25 -24.73
N LYS A 32 6.68 -5.17 -23.76
CA LYS A 32 7.67 -6.24 -23.79
C LYS A 32 7.17 -7.43 -24.58
N ASP A 33 8.09 -8.02 -25.33
CA ASP A 33 7.86 -9.20 -26.16
C ASP A 33 8.82 -10.32 -25.71
N PRO A 34 8.40 -11.60 -25.74
CA PRO A 34 9.26 -12.73 -25.45
C PRO A 34 10.49 -12.77 -26.37
N VAL A 35 11.67 -13.03 -25.80
CA VAL A 35 12.90 -13.24 -26.59
C VAL A 35 13.18 -14.73 -26.78
N PRO A 36 13.61 -15.15 -27.99
CA PRO A 36 14.07 -16.51 -28.21
C PRO A 36 15.47 -16.72 -27.61
N GLY A 37 15.68 -17.91 -27.04
CA GLY A 37 17.00 -18.30 -26.53
C GLY A 37 17.33 -17.71 -25.16
N ARG A 38 18.62 -17.74 -24.81
CA ARG A 38 19.13 -17.20 -23.55
C ARG A 38 19.56 -15.75 -23.74
N VAL A 39 19.43 -14.96 -22.68
CA VAL A 39 19.77 -13.54 -22.66
C VAL A 39 20.52 -13.20 -21.39
N MET A 40 21.47 -12.26 -21.50
CA MET A 40 22.27 -11.83 -20.37
C MET A 40 21.49 -10.89 -19.46
N VAL A 41 21.44 -11.22 -18.18
CA VAL A 41 20.99 -10.31 -17.12
C VAL A 41 22.18 -9.52 -16.62
N ARG A 42 22.12 -8.20 -16.76
CA ARG A 42 23.12 -7.23 -16.30
C ARG A 42 22.70 -6.64 -14.98
N ARG A 43 23.63 -5.99 -14.29
CA ARG A 43 23.40 -5.31 -13.01
C ARG A 43 22.19 -4.36 -12.99
N LEU A 44 21.84 -3.74 -14.13
CA LEU A 44 20.81 -2.70 -14.21
C LEU A 44 19.57 -3.10 -15.04
N ASN A 45 19.66 -4.12 -15.89
CA ASN A 45 18.62 -4.54 -16.83
C ASN A 45 18.94 -5.90 -17.46
N ILE A 46 18.10 -6.34 -18.39
CA ILE A 46 18.39 -7.47 -19.28
C ILE A 46 18.85 -6.92 -20.62
N ASP A 47 19.83 -7.55 -21.27
CA ASP A 47 20.27 -7.18 -22.63
C ASP A 47 19.04 -7.17 -23.58
N GLY A 48 18.83 -6.06 -24.30
CA GLY A 48 17.65 -5.84 -25.14
C GLY A 48 16.47 -5.14 -24.44
N ASP A 49 16.56 -4.88 -23.14
CA ASP A 49 15.62 -4.07 -22.37
C ASP A 49 16.23 -2.70 -22.00
N ASP A 50 15.41 -1.66 -21.85
CA ASP A 50 15.86 -0.41 -21.22
C ASP A 50 14.73 0.25 -20.41
N GLN A 51 15.11 1.09 -19.46
CA GLN A 51 14.19 1.84 -18.63
C GLN A 51 14.14 3.29 -19.14
N ALA A 52 13.03 3.65 -19.80
CA ALA A 52 12.84 4.95 -20.44
C ALA A 52 12.95 6.17 -19.49
N ASP A 53 12.71 5.99 -18.18
CA ASP A 53 12.85 7.07 -17.18
C ASP A 53 13.60 6.60 -15.93
N ARG A 54 14.89 6.90 -15.87
CA ARG A 54 15.79 6.51 -14.78
C ARG A 54 15.59 7.35 -13.50
N ARG A 55 14.71 8.37 -13.50
CA ARG A 55 14.44 9.22 -12.32
C ARG A 55 13.29 8.71 -11.45
N VAL A 56 12.34 8.00 -12.06
CA VAL A 56 11.09 7.54 -11.40
C VAL A 56 11.22 6.08 -10.93
N HIS A 57 12.28 5.38 -11.34
CA HIS A 57 12.55 3.97 -11.04
C HIS A 57 13.70 3.77 -10.04
N GLY A 58 13.87 4.69 -9.09
CA GLY A 58 14.97 4.63 -8.12
C GLY A 58 16.34 4.61 -8.78
N VAL A 59 17.41 4.53 -8.00
CA VAL A 59 18.73 4.22 -8.56
C VAL A 59 18.62 2.80 -9.09
N GLY A 60 18.64 2.61 -10.41
CA GLY A 60 18.07 1.45 -11.14
C GLY A 60 18.64 0.05 -10.86
N PHE A 61 19.41 -0.15 -9.79
CA PHE A 61 19.87 -1.47 -9.37
C PHE A 61 18.81 -2.24 -8.57
N GLU A 62 17.96 -1.58 -7.78
CA GLU A 62 16.94 -2.23 -6.94
C GLU A 62 15.78 -2.84 -7.75
N MET A 63 15.60 -2.42 -9.01
CA MET A 63 14.49 -2.80 -9.87
C MET A 63 14.96 -3.23 -11.27
N ALA A 64 16.09 -3.96 -11.31
CA ALA A 64 16.71 -4.40 -12.56
C ALA A 64 15.80 -5.33 -13.38
N THR A 65 15.02 -6.19 -12.72
CA THR A 65 14.05 -7.08 -13.37
C THR A 65 12.71 -7.08 -12.66
N TYR A 66 11.62 -7.19 -13.42
CA TYR A 66 10.27 -7.35 -12.89
C TYR A 66 9.78 -8.77 -13.16
N ALA A 67 9.41 -9.50 -12.11
CA ALA A 67 8.82 -10.83 -12.19
C ALA A 67 7.31 -10.80 -11.96
N TYR A 68 6.58 -11.56 -12.78
CA TYR A 68 5.14 -11.69 -12.65
C TYR A 68 4.70 -13.16 -12.74
N PRO A 69 3.96 -13.68 -11.73
CA PRO A 69 3.51 -15.07 -11.71
C PRO A 69 2.50 -15.37 -12.80
N VAL A 70 2.73 -16.44 -13.56
CA VAL A 70 1.83 -16.91 -14.62
C VAL A 70 0.46 -17.33 -14.06
N GLU A 71 0.40 -17.70 -12.79
CA GLU A 71 -0.84 -18.05 -12.09
C GLU A 71 -1.88 -16.92 -12.16
N HIS A 72 -1.43 -15.67 -12.28
CA HIS A 72 -2.32 -14.51 -12.40
C HIS A 72 -2.83 -14.28 -13.82
N TYR A 73 -2.21 -14.86 -14.86
CA TYR A 73 -2.70 -14.76 -16.24
C TYR A 73 -4.11 -15.35 -16.34
N ALA A 74 -4.30 -16.57 -15.85
CA ALA A 74 -5.60 -17.23 -15.85
C ALA A 74 -6.67 -16.48 -15.03
N PHE A 75 -6.25 -15.73 -14.01
CA PHE A 75 -7.16 -14.83 -13.29
C PHE A 75 -7.62 -13.68 -14.19
N TRP A 76 -6.66 -12.97 -14.82
CA TRP A 76 -6.96 -11.82 -15.67
C TRP A 76 -7.69 -12.18 -16.95
N GLU A 77 -7.40 -13.33 -17.56
CA GLU A 77 -8.11 -13.85 -18.74
C GLU A 77 -9.61 -14.00 -18.46
N ARG A 78 -9.96 -14.59 -17.31
CA ARG A 78 -11.36 -14.69 -16.88
C ARG A 78 -11.97 -13.34 -16.54
N GLU A 79 -11.25 -12.53 -15.77
CA GLU A 79 -11.71 -11.24 -15.26
C GLU A 79 -11.90 -10.18 -16.37
N LEU A 80 -11.19 -10.33 -17.49
CA LEU A 80 -11.26 -9.44 -18.66
C LEU A 80 -11.91 -10.09 -19.88
N ASN A 81 -12.43 -11.32 -19.74
CA ASN A 81 -13.03 -12.11 -20.83
C ASN A 81 -12.13 -12.17 -22.08
N ARG A 82 -10.86 -12.54 -21.89
CA ARG A 82 -9.84 -12.70 -22.93
C ARG A 82 -9.49 -14.18 -23.05
N GLU A 83 -9.30 -14.66 -24.28
CA GLU A 83 -8.93 -16.06 -24.51
C GLU A 83 -7.54 -16.39 -23.96
N SER A 84 -6.57 -15.49 -24.18
CA SER A 84 -5.22 -15.60 -23.62
C SER A 84 -4.51 -14.25 -23.58
N PHE A 85 -3.51 -14.14 -22.72
CA PHE A 85 -2.53 -13.05 -22.78
C PHE A 85 -1.14 -13.55 -23.19
N PRO A 86 -0.41 -12.79 -24.04
CA PRO A 86 0.98 -13.11 -24.33
C PRO A 86 1.87 -12.83 -23.11
N TYR A 87 2.96 -13.59 -22.95
CA TYR A 87 3.95 -13.29 -21.92
C TYR A 87 4.55 -11.89 -22.11
N GLY A 88 4.79 -11.17 -21.00
CA GLY A 88 5.16 -9.75 -21.00
C GLY A 88 3.97 -8.79 -21.03
N GLN A 89 2.72 -9.29 -21.04
CA GLN A 89 1.53 -8.44 -21.13
C GLN A 89 1.45 -7.39 -20.02
N PHE A 90 1.88 -7.73 -18.80
CA PHE A 90 1.83 -6.82 -17.65
C PHE A 90 3.12 -5.99 -17.52
N GLY A 91 4.00 -6.06 -18.52
CA GLY A 91 5.27 -5.35 -18.59
C GLY A 91 6.40 -6.05 -17.85
N GLU A 92 6.23 -7.31 -17.46
CA GLU A 92 7.24 -8.09 -16.74
C GLU A 92 8.39 -8.54 -17.63
N ASN A 93 9.59 -8.55 -17.06
CA ASN A 93 10.75 -9.14 -17.70
C ASN A 93 10.75 -10.66 -17.56
N LEU A 94 10.29 -11.17 -16.41
CA LEU A 94 10.35 -12.58 -16.07
C LEU A 94 8.92 -13.09 -15.84
N THR A 95 8.39 -13.87 -16.77
CA THR A 95 7.16 -14.61 -16.52
C THR A 95 7.53 -15.91 -15.83
N VAL A 96 7.08 -16.09 -14.58
CA VAL A 96 7.53 -17.18 -13.70
C VAL A 96 6.38 -18.04 -13.22
N SER A 97 6.64 -19.28 -12.83
CA SER A 97 5.66 -20.17 -12.18
C SER A 97 6.17 -20.67 -10.83
N GLY A 98 5.25 -20.85 -9.88
CA GLY A 98 5.52 -21.29 -8.52
C GLY A 98 6.01 -20.19 -7.57
N LEU A 99 6.09 -18.94 -8.01
CA LEU A 99 6.62 -17.81 -7.23
C LEU A 99 5.52 -16.78 -6.91
N ARG A 100 4.52 -17.17 -6.12
CA ARG A 100 3.41 -16.26 -5.75
C ARG A 100 3.83 -15.29 -4.64
N GLU A 101 3.18 -14.13 -4.61
CA GLU A 101 3.49 -13.06 -3.64
C GLU A 101 3.26 -13.48 -2.18
N ASP A 102 2.40 -14.47 -1.92
CA ASP A 102 2.13 -15.02 -0.59
C ASP A 102 3.18 -16.04 -0.13
N THR A 103 4.09 -16.46 -1.01
CA THR A 103 5.19 -17.37 -0.67
C THR A 103 6.55 -16.68 -0.77
N VAL A 104 6.72 -15.75 -1.71
CA VAL A 104 7.96 -14.99 -1.92
C VAL A 104 8.08 -13.88 -0.87
N ARG A 105 9.28 -13.71 -0.30
CA ARG A 105 9.60 -12.69 0.71
C ARG A 105 10.54 -11.63 0.19
N VAL A 106 10.49 -10.46 0.83
CA VAL A 106 11.50 -9.41 0.66
C VAL A 106 12.86 -10.00 1.05
N GLY A 107 13.85 -9.87 0.17
CA GLY A 107 15.20 -10.37 0.40
C GLY A 107 15.46 -11.79 -0.08
N ASP A 108 14.44 -12.55 -0.49
CA ASP A 108 14.64 -13.89 -1.08
C ASP A 108 15.63 -13.83 -2.23
N ILE A 109 16.58 -14.76 -2.25
CA ILE A 109 17.60 -14.88 -3.29
C ILE A 109 17.30 -16.12 -4.13
N PHE A 110 17.13 -15.92 -5.44
CA PHE A 110 16.88 -16.97 -6.40
C PHE A 110 18.01 -17.10 -7.40
N ARG A 111 18.40 -18.34 -7.69
CA ARG A 111 19.22 -18.67 -8.86
C ARG A 111 18.31 -19.04 -10.02
N ILE A 112 18.52 -18.38 -11.15
CA ILE A 112 17.80 -18.65 -12.41
C ILE A 112 18.85 -18.71 -13.51
N GLY A 113 19.01 -19.87 -14.13
CA GLY A 113 20.11 -20.08 -15.09
C GLY A 113 21.46 -19.71 -14.47
N GLY A 114 22.18 -18.77 -15.11
CA GLY A 114 23.45 -18.26 -14.61
C GLY A 114 23.37 -17.07 -13.66
N ALA A 115 22.19 -16.46 -13.47
CA ALA A 115 22.05 -15.23 -12.69
C ALA A 115 21.61 -15.52 -11.23
N LEU A 116 22.04 -14.66 -10.31
CA LEU A 116 21.58 -14.64 -8.92
C LEU A 116 20.81 -13.34 -8.68
N LEU A 117 19.52 -13.46 -8.37
CA LEU A 117 18.58 -12.35 -8.26
C LEU A 117 17.99 -12.28 -6.87
N GLN A 118 17.84 -11.09 -6.31
CA GLN A 118 17.27 -10.88 -4.99
C GLN A 118 16.00 -10.04 -5.05
N VAL A 119 14.94 -10.49 -4.40
CA VAL A 119 13.66 -9.78 -4.31
C VAL A 119 13.81 -8.53 -3.46
N THR A 120 13.32 -7.39 -3.96
CA THR A 120 13.49 -6.09 -3.30
C THR A 120 12.18 -5.50 -2.82
N GLN A 121 11.14 -5.53 -3.66
CA GLN A 121 9.88 -4.81 -3.41
C GLN A 121 8.75 -5.28 -4.33
N PRO A 122 7.47 -5.05 -3.96
CA PRO A 122 6.36 -5.21 -4.88
C PRO A 122 6.42 -4.22 -6.05
N ARG A 123 5.75 -4.58 -7.13
CA ARG A 123 5.46 -3.66 -8.23
C ARG A 123 4.31 -2.72 -7.83
N VAL A 124 4.52 -1.40 -7.95
CA VAL A 124 3.43 -0.41 -7.77
C VAL A 124 2.97 0.11 -9.13
N PRO A 125 1.77 -0.23 -9.61
CA PRO A 125 1.33 0.08 -10.97
C PRO A 125 1.44 1.58 -11.29
N CYS A 126 1.82 1.90 -12.53
CA CYS A 126 1.99 3.26 -12.99
C CYS A 126 1.21 3.47 -14.29
N TYR A 127 1.09 4.72 -14.74
CA TYR A 127 0.31 5.05 -15.95
C TYR A 127 0.76 4.32 -17.23
N LYS A 128 2.02 3.83 -17.28
CA LYS A 128 2.49 2.99 -18.40
C LYS A 128 1.71 1.67 -18.51
N LEU A 129 1.25 1.09 -17.40
CA LEU A 129 0.38 -0.11 -17.43
C LEU A 129 -0.96 0.22 -18.07
N ALA A 130 -1.53 1.40 -17.79
CA ALA A 130 -2.75 1.88 -18.43
C ALA A 130 -2.57 2.00 -19.96
N MET A 131 -1.40 2.44 -20.40
CA MET A 131 -1.07 2.51 -21.83
C MET A 131 -1.00 1.13 -22.48
N ARG A 132 -0.44 0.13 -21.78
CA ARG A 132 -0.36 -1.25 -22.28
C ARG A 132 -1.74 -1.93 -22.34
N MET A 133 -2.61 -1.58 -21.41
CA MET A 133 -3.96 -2.12 -21.22
C MET A 133 -5.03 -1.13 -21.71
N ALA A 134 -4.77 -0.41 -22.79
CA ALA A 134 -5.56 0.74 -23.23
C ALA A 134 -7.07 0.44 -23.48
N GLU A 135 -7.42 -0.81 -23.74
CA GLU A 135 -8.80 -1.26 -23.93
C GLU A 135 -9.58 -1.38 -22.61
N GLU A 136 -8.88 -1.35 -21.47
CA GLU A 136 -9.44 -1.52 -20.12
C GLU A 136 -9.03 -0.31 -19.24
N PRO A 137 -9.74 0.84 -19.33
CA PRO A 137 -9.30 2.09 -18.72
C PRO A 137 -9.15 2.06 -17.19
N ASP A 138 -9.93 1.22 -16.52
CA ASP A 138 -9.91 1.03 -15.07
C ASP A 138 -8.94 -0.08 -14.61
N PHE A 139 -8.26 -0.74 -15.55
CA PHE A 139 -7.38 -1.86 -15.27
C PHE A 139 -6.30 -1.56 -14.23
N PRO A 140 -5.59 -0.41 -14.23
CA PRO A 140 -4.60 -0.13 -13.19
C PRO A 140 -5.18 -0.15 -11.77
N ALA A 141 -6.41 0.33 -11.59
CA ALA A 141 -7.08 0.33 -10.29
C ALA A 141 -7.48 -1.10 -9.89
N ARG A 142 -8.00 -1.89 -10.83
CA ARG A 142 -8.33 -3.32 -10.62
C ARG A 142 -7.08 -4.13 -10.31
N PHE A 143 -6.00 -3.91 -11.05
CA PHE A 143 -4.70 -4.55 -10.86
C PHE A 143 -4.17 -4.27 -9.45
N GLN A 144 -4.18 -3.01 -9.03
CA GLN A 144 -3.77 -2.61 -7.68
C GLN A 144 -4.67 -3.24 -6.61
N ALA A 145 -5.99 -3.12 -6.75
CA ALA A 145 -6.95 -3.66 -5.78
C ALA A 145 -6.90 -5.19 -5.66
N SER A 146 -6.49 -5.89 -6.72
CA SER A 146 -6.37 -7.35 -6.72
C SER A 146 -5.20 -7.87 -5.85
N GLY A 147 -4.21 -7.03 -5.55
CA GLY A 147 -2.97 -7.40 -4.89
C GLY A 147 -2.03 -8.30 -5.72
N ARG A 148 -2.40 -8.65 -6.95
CA ARG A 148 -1.62 -9.50 -7.88
C ARG A 148 -0.67 -8.63 -8.69
N MET A 149 0.33 -8.09 -8.03
CA MET A 149 1.19 -7.07 -8.63
C MET A 149 2.55 -7.62 -9.08
N GLY A 150 2.96 -8.79 -8.61
CA GLY A 150 4.33 -9.27 -8.79
C GLY A 150 5.35 -8.41 -8.03
N PHE A 151 6.63 -8.59 -8.34
CA PHE A 151 7.74 -8.03 -7.57
C PHE A 151 8.97 -7.78 -8.42
N TYR A 152 9.81 -6.86 -7.94
CA TYR A 152 11.10 -6.54 -8.54
C TYR A 152 12.22 -7.35 -7.91
N LEU A 153 13.25 -7.61 -8.72
CA LEU A 153 14.51 -8.19 -8.27
C LEU A 153 15.70 -7.34 -8.72
N ARG A 154 16.67 -7.21 -7.82
CA ARG A 154 18.03 -6.73 -8.11
C ARG A 154 18.94 -7.89 -8.49
N VAL A 155 20.01 -7.56 -9.18
CA VAL A 155 21.00 -8.54 -9.66
C VAL A 155 22.19 -8.56 -8.71
N LEU A 156 22.43 -9.73 -8.10
CA LEU A 156 23.61 -9.98 -7.26
C LEU A 156 24.76 -10.54 -8.09
N GLU A 157 24.46 -11.44 -9.03
CA GLU A 157 25.41 -12.01 -9.99
C GLU A 157 24.80 -11.92 -11.40
N GLU A 158 25.53 -11.28 -12.33
CA GLU A 158 25.17 -11.27 -13.76
C GLU A 158 25.27 -12.67 -14.35
N GLY A 159 24.39 -13.00 -15.30
CA GLY A 159 24.41 -14.29 -15.95
C GLY A 159 23.33 -14.47 -17.00
N GLU A 160 23.49 -15.49 -17.83
CA GLU A 160 22.53 -15.81 -18.87
C GLU A 160 21.36 -16.62 -18.32
N ILE A 161 20.15 -16.20 -18.67
CA ILE A 161 18.89 -16.87 -18.34
C ILE A 161 18.09 -17.15 -19.61
N GLY A 162 17.21 -18.14 -19.60
CA GLY A 162 16.29 -18.41 -20.70
C GLY A 162 15.02 -19.12 -20.26
N ALA A 163 14.01 -19.10 -21.13
CA ALA A 163 12.79 -19.85 -20.92
C ALA A 163 13.09 -21.34 -20.69
N GLY A 164 12.46 -21.92 -19.67
CA GLY A 164 12.66 -23.31 -19.24
C GLY A 164 13.66 -23.48 -18.09
N ASP A 165 14.43 -22.46 -17.73
CA ASP A 165 15.35 -22.52 -16.60
C ASP A 165 14.58 -22.79 -15.29
N ALA A 166 15.16 -23.63 -14.43
CA ALA A 166 14.69 -23.81 -13.07
C ALA A 166 14.91 -22.53 -12.26
N VAL A 167 14.01 -22.27 -11.31
CA VAL A 167 14.19 -21.21 -10.31
C VAL A 167 14.44 -21.89 -8.98
N GLU A 168 15.61 -21.64 -8.40
CA GLU A 168 16.06 -22.26 -7.15
C GLU A 168 16.14 -21.19 -6.06
N LEU A 169 15.44 -21.40 -4.94
CA LEU A 169 15.59 -20.56 -3.76
C LEU A 169 16.93 -20.88 -3.08
N ILE A 170 17.81 -19.89 -2.98
CA ILE A 170 19.14 -20.01 -2.42
C ILE A 170 19.17 -19.54 -0.97
N GLU A 171 18.51 -18.41 -0.68
CA GLU A 171 18.42 -17.83 0.65
C GLU A 171 17.02 -17.24 0.85
N SER A 172 16.48 -17.41 2.04
CA SER A 172 15.24 -16.78 2.49
C SER A 172 15.38 -16.41 3.97
N ASP A 173 14.73 -15.32 4.36
CA ASP A 173 14.67 -14.85 5.73
C ASP A 173 13.23 -14.96 6.23
N GLU A 174 12.97 -15.88 7.15
CA GLU A 174 11.63 -16.13 7.68
C GLU A 174 11.06 -14.94 8.47
N ASP A 175 11.92 -14.05 8.98
CA ASP A 175 11.52 -12.84 9.70
C ASP A 175 11.10 -11.72 8.73
N SER A 176 11.55 -11.79 7.48
CA SER A 176 11.16 -10.86 6.42
C SER A 176 9.73 -11.13 5.94
N VAL A 177 9.01 -10.07 5.60
CA VAL A 177 7.59 -10.18 5.18
C VAL A 177 7.46 -10.77 3.78
N THR A 178 6.33 -11.43 3.53
CA THR A 178 5.96 -11.83 2.16
C THR A 178 5.68 -10.59 1.31
N ILE A 179 5.80 -10.72 -0.01
CA ILE A 179 5.41 -9.65 -0.93
C ILE A 179 3.92 -9.33 -0.78
N ALA A 180 3.06 -10.33 -0.55
CA ALA A 180 1.64 -10.13 -0.29
C ALA A 180 1.39 -9.33 1.01
N ASP A 181 2.15 -9.60 2.08
CA ASP A 181 2.09 -8.81 3.31
C ASP A 181 2.49 -7.35 3.04
N PHE A 182 3.59 -7.13 2.32
CA PHE A 182 4.03 -5.78 1.97
C PHE A 182 2.95 -5.06 1.13
N ILE A 183 2.39 -5.73 0.12
CA ILE A 183 1.30 -5.19 -0.70
C ILE A 183 0.10 -4.79 0.18
N ARG A 184 -0.31 -5.65 1.12
CA ARG A 184 -1.41 -5.34 2.04
C ARG A 184 -1.13 -4.07 2.86
N VAL A 185 0.08 -3.94 3.43
CA VAL A 185 0.45 -2.74 4.19
C VAL A 185 0.45 -1.49 3.32
N TYR A 186 0.97 -1.58 2.10
CA TYR A 186 0.98 -0.47 1.16
C TYR A 186 -0.45 -0.03 0.77
N LEU A 187 -1.36 -0.97 0.55
CA LEU A 187 -2.71 -0.69 0.04
C LEU A 187 -3.72 -0.33 1.13
N HIS A 188 -3.59 -0.91 2.32
CA HIS A 188 -4.64 -0.88 3.34
C HIS A 188 -4.14 -0.41 4.70
N ASP A 189 -2.97 -0.88 5.14
CA ASP A 189 -2.54 -0.71 6.53
C ASP A 189 -1.45 0.36 6.71
N SER A 190 -1.34 1.31 5.78
CA SER A 190 -0.32 2.39 5.82
C SER A 190 -0.48 3.37 6.99
N HIS A 191 -1.57 3.25 7.74
CA HIS A 191 -1.86 3.98 8.97
C HIS A 191 -1.58 3.18 10.24
N ASP A 192 -1.25 1.88 10.16
CA ASP A 192 -1.02 1.02 11.31
C ASP A 192 0.47 0.93 11.65
N PRO A 193 0.92 1.48 12.80
CA PRO A 193 2.32 1.44 13.19
C PRO A 193 2.89 0.02 13.30
N ALA A 194 2.08 -0.97 13.72
CA ALA A 194 2.55 -2.34 13.89
C ALA A 194 2.86 -2.99 12.53
N SER A 195 1.95 -2.84 11.57
CA SER A 195 2.14 -3.29 10.18
C SER A 195 3.35 -2.63 9.52
N LEU A 196 3.51 -1.32 9.66
CA LEU A 196 4.65 -0.59 9.10
C LEU A 196 5.99 -1.06 9.70
N LYS A 197 6.06 -1.22 11.02
CA LYS A 197 7.25 -1.74 11.72
C LYS A 197 7.63 -3.14 11.23
N ARG A 198 6.63 -3.99 10.99
CA ARG A 198 6.85 -5.35 10.48
C ARG A 198 7.53 -5.35 9.11
N VAL A 199 7.07 -4.51 8.18
CA VAL A 199 7.72 -4.41 6.86
C VAL A 199 9.13 -3.81 6.98
N LEU A 200 9.29 -2.77 7.80
CA LEU A 200 10.58 -2.10 8.05
C LEU A 200 11.65 -3.00 8.67
N ALA A 201 11.25 -4.06 9.38
CA ALA A 201 12.14 -5.06 9.95
C ALA A 201 12.75 -6.00 8.90
N SER A 202 12.23 -6.01 7.67
CA SER A 202 12.80 -6.84 6.60
C SER A 202 14.22 -6.36 6.24
N ARG A 203 15.16 -7.30 6.22
CA ARG A 203 16.61 -7.02 6.12
C ARG A 203 16.98 -6.27 4.85
N ASP A 204 16.45 -6.74 3.72
CA ASP A 204 16.85 -6.32 2.37
C ASP A 204 15.82 -5.40 1.69
N LEU A 205 15.05 -4.66 2.49
CA LEU A 205 14.10 -3.66 1.99
C LEU A 205 14.83 -2.50 1.29
N GLY A 206 14.44 -2.19 0.05
CA GLY A 206 15.04 -1.10 -0.73
C GLY A 206 14.94 0.28 -0.06
N ASP A 207 15.98 1.09 -0.19
CA ASP A 207 16.15 2.37 0.54
C ASP A 207 14.97 3.34 0.35
N ALA A 208 14.47 3.48 -0.88
CA ALA A 208 13.35 4.37 -1.17
C ALA A 208 12.07 3.95 -0.43
N TRP A 209 11.85 2.64 -0.28
CA TRP A 209 10.74 2.12 0.49
C TRP A 209 10.94 2.30 1.98
N ARG A 210 12.16 2.09 2.49
CA ARG A 210 12.49 2.36 3.89
C ARG A 210 12.15 3.80 4.26
N VAL A 211 12.61 4.78 3.47
CA VAL A 211 12.29 6.21 3.68
C VAL A 211 10.79 6.47 3.60
N TYR A 212 10.09 5.89 2.63
CA TYR A 212 8.63 6.05 2.50
C TYR A 212 7.89 5.49 3.72
N LEU A 213 8.21 4.28 4.15
CA LEU A 213 7.55 3.60 5.26
C LEU A 213 7.88 4.25 6.61
N GLU A 214 9.11 4.71 6.84
CA GLU A 214 9.47 5.50 8.03
C GLU A 214 8.68 6.81 8.11
N LYS A 215 8.48 7.48 6.97
CA LYS A 215 7.63 8.67 6.88
C LYS A 215 6.16 8.35 7.19
N MET A 216 5.65 7.22 6.72
CA MET A 216 4.29 6.76 7.08
C MET A 216 4.21 6.41 8.56
N LEU A 217 5.22 5.74 9.11
CA LEU A 217 5.28 5.35 10.51
C LEU A 217 5.24 6.57 11.41
N LYS A 218 6.04 7.60 11.11
CA LYS A 218 6.04 8.86 11.86
C LYS A 218 4.67 9.57 11.85
N LYS A 219 3.87 9.38 10.79
CA LYS A 219 2.50 9.92 10.71
C LYS A 219 1.47 9.05 11.43
N ALA A 220 1.68 7.75 11.41
CA ALA A 220 0.80 6.75 12.01
C ALA A 220 1.01 6.66 13.53
N GLU A 221 2.23 6.84 14.00
CA GLU A 221 2.54 6.89 15.42
C GLU A 221 1.82 8.09 16.04
N PRO A 222 1.04 7.87 17.11
CA PRO A 222 0.42 8.96 17.82
C PRO A 222 1.53 9.90 18.27
N VAL A 223 1.37 11.19 17.97
CA VAL A 223 2.16 12.21 18.65
C VAL A 223 1.77 12.09 20.12
N LEU A 224 2.64 11.47 20.91
CA LEU A 224 2.53 11.46 22.35
C LEU A 224 2.67 12.90 22.82
N GLY A 225 1.54 13.62 22.81
CA GLY A 225 1.37 14.83 23.61
C GLY A 225 1.54 14.50 25.09
N PRO A 226 1.64 15.50 25.96
CA PRO A 226 1.71 15.27 27.40
C PRO A 226 0.62 14.29 27.83
N SER A 227 0.99 13.36 28.72
CA SER A 227 0.14 12.28 29.22
C SER A 227 -1.16 12.85 29.82
N GLY A 228 -2.22 12.94 29.03
CA GLY A 228 -3.51 13.41 29.49
C GLY A 228 -3.47 14.78 30.19
N TRP A 229 -4.52 15.03 30.97
CA TRP A 229 -4.56 16.05 32.01
C TRP A 229 -5.31 15.46 33.21
N GLU A 230 -5.07 15.98 34.41
CA GLU A 230 -5.86 15.60 35.58
C GLU A 230 -7.10 16.48 35.72
N GLY A 231 -8.25 15.87 36.00
CA GLY A 231 -9.51 16.57 36.23
C GLY A 231 -10.21 17.08 34.97
N PHE A 232 -10.97 18.18 35.12
CA PHE A 232 -11.67 18.83 34.01
C PHE A 232 -10.79 19.91 33.38
N ARG A 233 -10.85 20.01 32.07
CA ARG A 233 -10.20 21.04 31.28
C ARG A 233 -11.26 21.80 30.50
N GLU A 234 -11.09 23.11 30.36
CA GLU A 234 -12.04 23.97 29.67
C GLU A 234 -11.88 23.86 28.15
N PHE A 235 -13.00 23.76 27.45
CA PHE A 235 -13.07 23.65 26.00
C PHE A 235 -14.11 24.62 25.45
N VAL A 236 -13.81 25.17 24.27
CA VAL A 236 -14.74 25.94 23.48
C VAL A 236 -15.24 25.11 22.30
N VAL A 237 -16.50 25.31 21.93
CA VAL A 237 -17.03 24.77 20.67
C VAL A 237 -16.56 25.67 19.53
N ASP A 238 -15.50 25.25 18.86
CA ASP A 238 -14.91 25.95 17.72
C ASP A 238 -15.80 25.86 16.48
N ARG A 239 -16.37 24.68 16.23
CA ARG A 239 -17.20 24.42 15.05
C ARG A 239 -18.33 23.44 15.33
N LYS A 240 -19.48 23.66 14.68
CA LYS A 240 -20.64 22.76 14.68
C LYS A 240 -20.96 22.34 13.25
N VAL A 241 -21.19 21.05 13.02
CA VAL A 241 -21.53 20.49 11.70
C VAL A 241 -22.77 19.63 11.82
N ALA A 242 -23.82 19.96 11.06
CA ALA A 242 -25.03 19.13 10.98
C ALA A 242 -24.76 17.92 10.08
N GLU A 243 -24.66 16.72 10.66
CA GLU A 243 -24.44 15.46 9.93
C GLU A 243 -25.77 14.90 9.40
N SER A 244 -26.86 15.15 10.12
CA SER A 244 -28.21 14.78 9.73
C SER A 244 -29.24 15.66 10.45
N LYS A 245 -30.54 15.40 10.24
CA LYS A 245 -31.63 16.08 10.96
C LYS A 245 -31.56 15.87 12.49
N THR A 246 -30.90 14.81 12.96
CA THR A 246 -30.85 14.44 14.38
C THR A 246 -29.43 14.34 14.93
N ILE A 247 -28.39 14.42 14.11
CA ILE A 247 -26.99 14.28 14.56
C ILE A 247 -26.22 15.58 14.26
N THR A 248 -25.48 16.06 15.25
CA THR A 248 -24.59 17.22 15.11
C THR A 248 -23.21 16.86 15.65
N SER A 249 -22.17 17.13 14.86
CA SER A 249 -20.77 17.08 15.29
C SER A 249 -20.34 18.39 15.89
N PHE A 250 -19.59 18.31 16.99
CA PHE A 250 -18.97 19.44 17.67
C PHE A 250 -17.46 19.25 17.66
N TYR A 251 -16.74 20.28 17.20
CA TYR A 251 -15.29 20.36 17.26
C TYR A 251 -14.92 21.22 18.47
N LEU A 252 -14.10 20.65 19.34
CA LEU A 252 -13.79 21.17 20.67
C LEU A 252 -12.32 21.55 20.72
N ARG A 253 -12.03 22.84 20.84
CA ARG A 253 -10.67 23.35 21.07
C ARG A 253 -10.45 23.57 22.58
N PRO A 254 -9.29 23.24 23.14
CA PRO A 254 -8.99 23.60 24.51
C PRO A 254 -8.83 25.12 24.61
N GLU A 255 -9.42 25.73 25.63
CA GLU A 255 -9.38 27.19 25.82
C GLU A 255 -7.95 27.69 26.10
N ASP A 256 -7.12 26.86 26.74
CA ASP A 256 -5.72 27.17 27.06
C ASP A 256 -4.75 27.05 25.86
N GLU A 257 -5.27 26.69 24.68
CA GLU A 257 -4.53 26.49 23.42
C GLU A 257 -3.40 25.45 23.46
N LYS A 258 -3.26 24.68 24.55
CA LYS A 258 -2.24 23.63 24.65
C LYS A 258 -2.64 22.41 23.81
N PRO A 259 -1.67 21.66 23.26
CA PRO A 259 -1.97 20.49 22.44
C PRO A 259 -2.79 19.46 23.21
N LEU A 260 -3.67 18.79 22.49
CA LEU A 260 -4.46 17.65 22.97
C LEU A 260 -3.67 16.35 22.77
N PRO A 261 -3.73 15.41 23.73
CA PRO A 261 -3.16 14.09 23.54
C PRO A 261 -3.94 13.31 22.48
N ALA A 262 -3.24 12.45 21.74
CA ALA A 262 -3.89 11.46 20.88
C ALA A 262 -4.76 10.49 21.71
N TYR A 263 -5.74 9.86 21.08
CA TYR A 263 -6.65 8.90 21.72
C TYR A 263 -6.72 7.58 20.96
N LEU A 264 -7.22 6.53 21.59
CA LEU A 264 -7.47 5.23 20.97
C LEU A 264 -8.90 5.14 20.43
N PRO A 265 -9.15 4.35 19.35
CA PRO A 265 -10.50 4.08 18.88
C PRO A 265 -11.43 3.61 20.01
N GLY A 266 -12.63 4.21 20.08
CA GLY A 266 -13.62 3.90 21.12
C GLY A 266 -13.46 4.64 22.45
N GLN A 267 -12.38 5.43 22.63
CA GLN A 267 -12.26 6.30 23.80
C GLN A 267 -13.34 7.40 23.80
N PHE A 268 -13.62 7.91 25.00
CA PHE A 268 -14.67 8.89 25.24
C PHE A 268 -14.16 9.99 26.17
N LEU A 269 -14.86 11.12 26.13
CA LEU A 269 -14.68 12.21 27.09
C LEU A 269 -15.93 12.34 27.95
N THR A 270 -15.72 12.71 29.22
CA THR A 270 -16.78 13.11 30.14
C THR A 270 -16.88 14.62 30.17
N PHE A 271 -18.06 15.12 29.81
CA PHE A 271 -18.42 16.52 29.73
C PHE A 271 -19.18 16.93 30.98
N ARG A 272 -18.79 18.05 31.57
CA ARG A 272 -19.53 18.74 32.61
C ARG A 272 -20.08 20.03 32.02
N LEU A 273 -21.40 20.10 31.88
CA LEU A 273 -22.09 21.19 31.19
C LEU A 273 -22.92 22.01 32.18
N SER A 274 -22.67 23.32 32.23
CA SER A 274 -23.50 24.26 32.95
C SER A 274 -24.65 24.71 32.05
N ILE A 275 -25.83 24.09 32.21
CA ILE A 275 -27.01 24.36 31.37
C ILE A 275 -27.90 25.41 32.05
N PRO A 276 -28.28 26.50 31.36
CA PRO A 276 -29.22 27.48 31.91
C PRO A 276 -30.52 26.83 32.40
N GLY A 277 -30.94 27.14 33.62
CA GLY A 277 -32.15 26.59 34.24
C GLY A 277 -31.93 25.31 35.07
N HIS A 278 -30.74 24.71 35.05
CA HIS A 278 -30.37 23.59 35.92
C HIS A 278 -29.65 24.10 37.18
N SER A 279 -30.01 23.56 38.34
CA SER A 279 -29.38 23.91 39.63
C SER A 279 -27.99 23.28 39.84
N SER A 280 -27.63 22.29 39.02
CA SER A 280 -26.33 21.61 39.07
C SER A 280 -25.81 21.27 37.66
N PRO A 281 -24.49 21.21 37.45
CA PRO A 281 -23.91 20.82 36.16
C PRO A 281 -24.37 19.43 35.72
N VAL A 282 -24.70 19.30 34.43
CA VAL A 282 -25.09 18.04 33.81
C VAL A 282 -23.83 17.33 33.34
N THR A 283 -23.68 16.06 33.75
CA THR A 283 -22.57 15.22 33.29
C THR A 283 -23.05 14.29 32.17
N ARG A 284 -22.30 14.24 31.06
CA ARG A 284 -22.54 13.34 29.93
C ARG A 284 -21.22 12.79 29.41
N THR A 285 -21.26 11.60 28.84
CA THR A 285 -20.09 10.96 28.24
C THR A 285 -20.35 10.71 26.77
N TYR A 286 -19.41 11.12 25.92
CA TYR A 286 -19.49 10.93 24.47
C TYR A 286 -18.19 10.37 23.93
N SER A 287 -18.31 9.38 23.04
CA SER A 287 -17.18 8.83 22.30
C SER A 287 -16.60 9.85 21.32
N LEU A 288 -15.27 9.82 21.19
CA LEU A 288 -14.56 10.62 20.19
C LEU A 288 -14.82 10.04 18.80
N SER A 289 -15.16 10.91 17.85
CA SER A 289 -15.73 10.53 16.55
C SER A 289 -14.89 11.01 15.35
N ASP A 290 -13.59 11.20 15.55
CA ASP A 290 -12.62 11.54 14.49
C ASP A 290 -11.37 10.65 14.52
N SER A 291 -10.40 10.96 13.66
CA SER A 291 -9.05 10.39 13.73
C SER A 291 -8.28 10.89 14.98
N PRO A 292 -7.37 10.08 15.55
CA PRO A 292 -6.73 10.38 16.83
C PRO A 292 -5.59 11.42 16.75
N ASN A 293 -5.28 11.93 15.56
CA ASN A 293 -4.06 12.70 15.29
C ASN A 293 -4.32 14.20 15.08
N HIS A 294 -5.32 14.75 15.77
CA HIS A 294 -5.66 16.18 15.76
C HIS A 294 -5.24 16.83 17.09
N PRO A 295 -4.00 17.36 17.22
CA PRO A 295 -3.56 18.01 18.46
C PRO A 295 -4.33 19.30 18.78
N GLU A 296 -5.07 19.84 17.82
CA GLU A 296 -5.77 21.12 17.92
C GLU A 296 -7.24 20.99 18.32
N TYR A 297 -7.90 19.84 18.10
CA TYR A 297 -9.30 19.65 18.48
C TYR A 297 -9.66 18.19 18.78
N TYR A 298 -10.74 18.01 19.52
CA TYR A 298 -11.50 16.76 19.55
C TYR A 298 -12.84 16.91 18.85
N ARG A 299 -13.37 15.82 18.28
CA ARG A 299 -14.71 15.78 17.70
C ARG A 299 -15.59 14.81 18.46
N VAL A 300 -16.82 15.22 18.73
CA VAL A 300 -17.90 14.34 19.19
C VAL A 300 -19.12 14.51 18.30
N SER A 301 -19.75 13.40 17.92
CA SER A 301 -20.98 13.37 17.12
C SER A 301 -22.14 12.94 18.01
N ILE A 302 -23.06 13.85 18.28
CA ILE A 302 -24.13 13.64 19.26
C ILE A 302 -25.48 13.59 18.54
N LYS A 303 -26.24 12.51 18.79
CA LYS A 303 -27.63 12.40 18.36
C LYS A 303 -28.54 13.10 19.36
N ARG A 304 -29.35 14.05 18.88
CA ARG A 304 -30.44 14.66 19.64
C ARG A 304 -31.56 13.64 19.80
N LEU A 305 -31.88 13.32 21.05
CA LEU A 305 -33.07 12.55 21.41
C LEU A 305 -34.12 13.50 22.02
N PRO A 306 -35.40 13.37 21.65
CA PRO A 306 -36.48 14.06 22.36
C PRO A 306 -36.73 13.38 23.71
N ALA A 307 -37.48 14.06 24.59
CA ALA A 307 -38.02 13.43 25.79
C ALA A 307 -38.90 12.22 25.41
N PRO A 308 -38.99 11.19 26.27
CA PRO A 308 -39.93 10.08 26.06
C PRO A 308 -41.37 10.59 25.89
N GLU A 309 -42.13 10.00 24.98
CA GLU A 309 -43.51 10.44 24.67
C GLU A 309 -44.45 10.34 25.89
N ASP A 310 -44.17 9.41 26.79
CA ASP A 310 -44.93 9.15 28.02
C ASP A 310 -44.49 10.04 29.20
N GLN A 311 -43.34 10.70 29.11
CA GLN A 311 -42.75 11.50 30.21
C GLN A 311 -42.07 12.77 29.68
N PRO A 312 -42.86 13.76 29.20
CA PRO A 312 -42.35 14.95 28.52
C PRO A 312 -41.55 15.90 29.42
N ASP A 313 -41.73 15.79 30.75
CA ASP A 313 -41.06 16.62 31.75
C ASP A 313 -39.66 16.09 32.13
N ILE A 314 -39.27 14.91 31.64
CA ILE A 314 -37.94 14.36 31.87
C ILE A 314 -36.95 14.94 30.85
N PRO A 315 -35.79 15.48 31.29
CA PRO A 315 -34.76 15.92 30.37
C PRO A 315 -34.29 14.78 29.46
N PRO A 316 -34.03 15.04 28.16
CA PRO A 316 -33.54 14.02 27.24
C PRO A 316 -32.15 13.44 27.58
#